data_AF-A0A1P8NC07-F1
#
_entry.id   AF-A0A1P8NC07-F1
#
_cell.length_a   1.000
_cell.length_b   1.000
_cell.length_c   1.000
_cell.angle_alpha   90.00
_cell.angle_beta   90.00
_cell.angle_gamma   90.00
#
_symmetry.space_group_name_H-M   'P 1'
#
loop_
_entity.id
_entity.type
_entity.pdbx_description
1 polymer ?
#
loop_
_entity_poly.entity_id
_entity_poly.type
_entity_poly.pdbx_seq_one_letter_code
_entity_poly.pdbx_strand_id
1 'polypeptide(L)'
;MAHKYFQNLGSKIGGDRRDQRVAIREAGFADESEAATWGRSVVGDAGASATRMENIKTLRRARPDLTLSTATYIANHIHLH
;
A
#
# COMPACT_ATOMS: atom_id res chain seq x y z
N MET A 1 15.88 6.19 -21.48
CA MET A 1 16.21 6.47 -20.06
C MET A 1 14.97 6.85 -19.23
N ALA A 2 13.94 5.98 -19.16
CA ALA A 2 12.66 6.29 -18.47
C ALA A 2 12.51 5.64 -17.08
N HIS A 3 13.39 4.70 -16.73
CA HIS A 3 13.24 3.86 -15.53
C HIS A 3 13.65 4.52 -14.20
N LYS A 4 14.42 5.62 -14.22
CA LYS A 4 14.87 6.30 -12.98
C LYS A 4 13.82 7.23 -12.35
N TYR A 5 12.86 7.73 -13.14
CA TYR A 5 11.86 8.68 -12.62
C TYR A 5 10.78 8.01 -11.75
N PHE A 6 10.43 6.76 -12.05
CA PHE A 6 9.42 6.02 -11.28
C PHE A 6 9.90 5.59 -9.89
N GLN A 7 11.19 5.30 -9.71
CA GLN A 7 11.76 4.99 -8.40
C GLN A 7 11.72 6.20 -7.46
N ASN A 8 11.99 7.41 -7.98
CA ASN A 8 11.94 8.63 -7.19
C ASN A 8 10.52 9.07 -6.82
N LEU A 9 9.52 8.76 -7.64
CA LEU A 9 8.11 8.96 -7.27
C LEU A 9 7.69 8.01 -6.14
N GLY A 10 8.13 6.75 -6.17
CA GLY A 10 7.91 5.80 -5.08
C GLY A 10 8.48 6.28 -3.75
N SER A 11 9.71 6.81 -3.75
CA SER A 11 10.36 7.33 -2.54
C SER A 11 9.83 8.69 -2.07
N LYS A 12 9.24 9.51 -2.96
CA LYS A 12 8.59 10.78 -2.57
C LYS A 12 7.17 10.61 -2.07
N ILE A 13 6.42 9.65 -2.62
CA ILE A 13 5.03 9.36 -2.21
C ILE A 13 5.03 8.45 -0.98
N GLY A 14 6.00 7.54 -0.91
CA GLY A 14 6.24 6.74 0.27
C GLY A 14 7.09 7.50 1.28
N GLY A 15 6.56 8.60 1.82
CA GLY A 15 7.19 9.44 2.85
C GLY A 15 7.95 8.66 3.93
N ASP A 16 8.81 9.33 4.68
CA ASP A 16 9.77 8.70 5.59
C ASP A 16 9.12 7.53 6.36
N ARG A 17 9.83 6.41 6.55
CA ARG A 17 9.25 5.16 7.07
C ARG A 17 8.46 5.37 8.39
N ARG A 18 8.81 6.43 9.13
CA ARG A 18 8.09 6.91 10.31
C ARG A 18 6.70 7.43 9.99
N ASP A 19 6.54 8.26 8.96
CA ASP A 19 5.26 8.81 8.50
C ASP A 19 4.34 7.70 8.01
N GLN A 20 4.89 6.67 7.36
CA GLN A 20 4.13 5.49 6.93
C GLN A 20 3.62 4.68 8.12
N ARG A 21 4.46 4.46 9.14
CA ARG A 21 4.03 3.79 10.38
C ARG A 21 2.94 4.57 11.11
N VAL A 22 3.06 5.90 11.16
CA VAL A 22 2.03 6.76 11.76
C VAL A 22 0.74 6.64 10.96
N ALA A 23 0.79 6.75 9.62
CA ALA A 23 -0.38 6.63 8.77
C ALA A 23 -1.06 5.25 8.84
N ILE A 24 -0.31 4.17 9.09
CA ILE A 24 -0.84 2.83 9.33
C ILE A 24 -1.57 2.74 10.68
N ARG A 25 -1.02 3.36 11.73
CA ARG A 25 -1.67 3.46 13.04
C ARG A 25 -2.91 4.35 13.03
N GLU A 26 -2.84 5.48 12.32
CA GLU A 26 -3.99 6.38 12.12
C GLU A 26 -5.10 5.71 11.32
N ALA A 27 -4.74 4.83 10.38
CA ALA A 27 -5.67 3.93 9.71
C ALA A 27 -6.20 2.80 10.63
N GLY A 28 -5.79 2.74 11.90
CA GLY A 28 -6.31 1.78 12.87
C GLY A 28 -5.69 0.39 12.78
N PHE A 29 -4.56 0.22 12.09
CA PHE A 29 -3.77 -1.01 12.16
C PHE A 29 -2.72 -0.90 13.29
N ALA A 30 -2.47 -1.99 13.99
CA ALA A 30 -1.44 -2.09 15.01
C ALA A 30 -0.03 -1.98 14.41
N ASP A 31 0.22 -2.63 13.26
CA ASP A 31 1.51 -2.62 12.58
C ASP A 31 1.45 -2.88 11.06
N GLU A 32 2.63 -2.82 10.42
CA GLU A 32 2.83 -3.04 8.98
C GLU A 32 2.39 -4.45 8.54
N SER A 33 2.54 -5.45 9.41
CA SER A 33 2.24 -6.86 9.12
C SER A 33 0.73 -7.12 9.15
N GLU A 34 0.02 -6.52 10.11
CA GLU A 34 -1.44 -6.56 10.16
C GLU A 34 -2.03 -5.88 8.92
N ALA A 35 -1.55 -4.70 8.56
CA ALA A 35 -2.00 -3.98 7.37
C ALA A 35 -1.75 -4.76 6.08
N ALA A 36 -0.59 -5.44 5.96
CA ALA A 36 -0.28 -6.31 4.83
C ALA A 36 -1.17 -7.57 4.80
N THR A 37 -1.49 -8.14 5.96
CA THR A 37 -2.37 -9.32 6.08
C THR A 37 -3.80 -8.96 5.70
N TRP A 38 -4.32 -7.84 6.22
CA TRP A 38 -5.60 -7.28 5.81
C TRP A 38 -5.63 -7.00 4.30
N GLY A 39 -4.58 -6.36 3.78
CA GLY A 39 -4.46 -6.07 2.36
C GLY A 39 -4.53 -7.34 1.49
N ARG A 40 -3.81 -8.40 1.87
CA ARG A 40 -3.91 -9.72 1.22
C ARG A 40 -5.31 -10.30 1.29
N SER A 41 -5.99 -10.18 2.44
CA SER A 41 -7.38 -10.64 2.59
C SER A 41 -8.37 -9.87 1.70
N VAL A 42 -8.13 -8.58 1.43
CA VAL A 42 -9.02 -7.74 0.61
C VAL A 42 -8.81 -7.97 -0.87
N VAL A 43 -7.56 -8.07 -1.32
CA VAL A 43 -7.24 -8.27 -2.75
C VAL A 43 -7.34 -9.76 -3.13
N GLY A 44 -7.24 -10.67 -2.16
CA GLY A 44 -7.27 -12.12 -2.35
C GLY A 44 -6.08 -12.66 -3.15
N ASP A 45 -6.08 -13.96 -3.47
CA ASP A 45 -5.08 -14.62 -4.34
C ASP A 45 -5.04 -14.02 -5.76
N ALA A 46 -6.14 -13.39 -6.21
CA ALA A 46 -6.21 -12.67 -7.47
C ALA A 46 -5.31 -11.42 -7.52
N GLY A 47 -4.89 -10.90 -6.35
CA GLY A 47 -3.98 -9.76 -6.23
C GLY A 47 -2.60 -9.98 -6.83
N ALA A 48 -2.20 -11.24 -7.07
CA ALA A 48 -0.95 -11.60 -7.74
C ALA A 48 -0.97 -11.31 -9.26
N SER A 49 -2.15 -11.33 -9.89
CA SER A 49 -2.32 -11.05 -11.34
C SER A 49 -2.78 -9.62 -11.62
N ALA A 50 -3.40 -8.97 -10.64
CA ALA A 50 -3.88 -7.59 -10.75
C ALA A 50 -2.72 -6.57 -10.71
N THR A 51 -2.82 -5.52 -11.53
CA THR A 51 -1.82 -4.44 -11.53
C THR A 51 -1.81 -3.71 -10.19
N ARG A 52 -0.67 -3.14 -9.80
CA ARG A 52 -0.55 -2.35 -8.55
C ARG A 52 -1.66 -1.30 -8.39
N MET A 53 -2.06 -0.65 -9.49
CA MET A 53 -3.13 0.35 -9.47
C MET A 53 -4.51 -0.26 -9.17
N GLU A 54 -4.81 -1.44 -9.70
CA GLU A 54 -6.03 -2.19 -9.38
C GLU A 54 -6.05 -2.55 -7.89
N ASN A 55 -4.93 -3.03 -7.34
CA ASN A 55 -4.83 -3.36 -5.90
C ASN A 55 -5.07 -2.12 -5.03
N ILE A 56 -4.47 -0.97 -5.36
CA ILE A 56 -4.69 0.28 -4.63
C ILE A 56 -6.16 0.72 -4.68
N LYS A 57 -6.81 0.62 -5.85
CA LYS A 57 -8.23 0.93 -5.99
C LYS A 57 -9.10 -0.01 -5.16
N THR A 58 -8.80 -1.30 -5.14
CA THR A 58 -9.53 -2.30 -4.35
C THR A 58 -9.39 -2.04 -2.86
N LEU A 59 -8.17 -1.76 -2.38
CA LEU A 59 -7.93 -1.38 -0.97
C LEU A 59 -8.72 -0.13 -0.57
N ARG A 60 -8.72 0.91 -1.42
CA ARG A 60 -9.48 2.14 -1.15
C ARG A 60 -11.00 1.98 -1.32
N ARG A 61 -11.48 0.99 -2.08
CA ARG A 61 -12.90 0.64 -2.12
C ARG A 61 -13.34 -0.07 -0.85
N ALA A 62 -12.51 -0.97 -0.32
CA ALA A 62 -12.79 -1.66 0.94
C ALA A 62 -12.72 -0.70 2.14
N ARG A 63 -11.78 0.24 2.12
CA ARG A 63 -11.61 1.27 3.15
C ARG A 63 -11.37 2.65 2.52
N PRO A 64 -12.44 3.43 2.28
CA PRO A 64 -12.34 4.74 1.63
C PRO A 64 -11.67 5.81 2.51
N ASP A 65 -11.56 5.55 3.80
CA ASP A 65 -10.80 6.32 4.79
C ASP A 65 -9.28 6.23 4.59
N LEU A 66 -8.79 5.24 3.85
CA LEU A 66 -7.37 5.13 3.52
C LEU A 66 -6.95 6.22 2.52
N THR A 67 -5.91 6.94 2.92
CA THR A 67 -5.19 7.84 2.03
C THR A 67 -4.52 7.07 0.89
N LEU A 68 -4.27 7.75 -0.22
CA LEU A 68 -3.59 7.14 -1.37
C LEU A 68 -2.18 6.65 -1.00
N SER A 69 -1.47 7.36 -0.12
CA SER A 69 -0.14 6.97 0.35
C SER A 69 -0.20 5.70 1.20
N THR A 70 -1.12 5.60 2.15
CA THR A 70 -1.30 4.40 2.99
C THR A 70 -1.68 3.18 2.14
N ALA A 71 -2.63 3.33 1.21
CA ALA A 71 -3.02 2.24 0.31
C ALA A 71 -1.87 1.81 -0.62
N THR A 72 -1.07 2.75 -1.11
CA THR A 72 0.13 2.45 -1.92
C THR A 72 1.19 1.71 -1.11
N TYR A 73 1.38 2.10 0.15
CA TYR A 73 2.33 1.45 1.05
C TYR A 73 1.92 0.00 1.35
N ILE A 74 0.65 -0.23 1.71
CA ILE A 74 0.10 -1.58 1.91
C ILE A 74 0.26 -2.42 0.64
N ALA A 75 -0.11 -1.87 -0.53
CA ALA A 75 0.03 -2.57 -1.80
C ALA A 75 1.49 -2.95 -2.13
N ASN A 76 2.47 -2.14 -1.72
CA ASN A 76 3.89 -2.48 -1.89
C ASN A 76 4.35 -3.58 -0.94
N HIS A 77 3.83 -3.63 0.29
CA HIS A 77 4.18 -4.65 1.28
C HIS A 77 3.54 -6.02 0.99
N ILE A 78 2.36 -6.06 0.36
CA ILE A 78 1.73 -7.32 -0.08
C ILE A 78 2.62 -8.10 -1.08
N HIS A 79 3.40 -7.41 -1.90
CA HIS A 79 4.24 -8.05 -2.95
C HIS A 79 5.66 -8.41 -2.50
N LEU A 80 6.06 -8.01 -1.29
CA LEU A 80 7.41 -8.25 -0.75
C LEU A 80 7.47 -9.45 0.22
N HIS A 81 6.32 -10.00 0.64
CA HIS A 81 6.19 -11.05 1.65
C HIS A 81 5.13 -12.09 1.29
#